data_AF-B7Q210-F1
#
_entry.id   AF-B7Q210-F1
#
_cell.length_a   1.000
_cell.length_b   1.000
_cell.length_c   1.000
_cell.angle_alpha   90.00
_cell.angle_beta   90.00
_cell.angle_gamma   90.00
#
_symmetry.space_group_name_H-M   'P 1'
#
loop_
_entity.id
_entity.type
_entity.pdbx_description
1 polymer ?
#
loop_
_entity_poly.entity_id
_entity_poly.type
_entity_poly.pdbx_seq_one_letter_code
_entity_poly.pdbx_strand_id
1 'polypeptide(L)'
;MVKTAGKSDMPQFEYWTNRWNTGDTPWHLEGVYPLLEKNQDVILAGKQDAQVYLPMFYDKGHRVVGVEYIEEVARGFFVDNNLPFDEAECPLLKCKTFQSYRSYYDVTPKGADDVNITRAV
;
A
#
# COMPACT_ATOMS: atom_id res chain seq x y z
N MET A 1 33.67 -19.09 0.07
CA MET A 1 32.57 -19.68 -0.72
C MET A 1 31.28 -18.99 -0.31
N VAL A 2 30.75 -18.11 -1.15
CA VAL A 2 29.41 -17.54 -0.93
C VAL A 2 28.43 -18.65 -1.29
N LYS A 3 27.68 -19.14 -0.30
CA LYS A 3 26.59 -20.09 -0.54
C LYS A 3 25.46 -19.32 -1.23
N THR A 4 25.29 -19.52 -2.53
CA THR A 4 24.09 -19.07 -3.24
C THR A 4 22.92 -19.84 -2.65
N ALA A 5 21.97 -19.15 -2.01
CA ALA A 5 20.76 -19.77 -1.49
C ALA A 5 20.03 -20.47 -2.64
N GLY A 6 19.74 -21.76 -2.47
CA GLY A 6 19.00 -22.55 -3.45
C GLY A 6 17.65 -21.90 -3.73
N LYS A 7 17.25 -21.86 -5.00
CA LYS A 7 15.89 -21.47 -5.38
C LYS A 7 14.92 -22.41 -4.66
N SER A 8 13.98 -21.85 -3.92
CA SER A 8 12.84 -22.58 -3.37
C SER A 8 12.01 -23.15 -4.51
N ASP A 9 11.66 -24.43 -4.45
CA ASP A 9 10.71 -25.07 -5.39
C ASP A 9 9.25 -24.65 -5.14
N MET A 10 9.00 -23.88 -4.08
CA MET A 10 7.68 -23.38 -3.73
C MET A 10 7.23 -22.28 -4.72
N PRO A 11 5.99 -22.35 -5.26
CA PRO A 11 5.41 -21.25 -6.00
C PRO A 11 5.48 -19.93 -5.22
N GLN A 12 5.83 -18.84 -5.90
CA GLN A 12 6.02 -17.53 -5.25
C GLN A 12 4.77 -17.07 -4.47
N PHE A 13 3.58 -17.34 -4.99
CA PHE A 13 2.33 -17.04 -4.29
C PHE A 13 2.23 -17.74 -2.94
N GLU A 14 2.50 -19.04 -2.91
CA GLU A 14 2.47 -19.83 -1.67
C GLU A 14 3.54 -19.34 -0.69
N TYR A 15 4.74 -19.01 -1.19
CA TYR A 15 5.82 -18.48 -0.37
C TYR A 15 5.41 -17.18 0.34
N TRP A 16 4.91 -16.19 -0.41
CA TRP A 16 4.50 -14.91 0.17
C TRP A 16 3.28 -15.02 1.07
N THR A 17 2.29 -15.82 0.65
CA THR A 17 1.07 -16.07 1.44
C THR A 17 1.42 -16.72 2.78
N ASN A 18 2.28 -17.75 2.78
CA ASN A 18 2.67 -18.44 4.01
C ASN A 18 3.37 -17.50 5.00
N ARG A 19 4.22 -16.58 4.52
CA ARG A 19 4.91 -15.64 5.40
C ARG A 19 3.96 -14.65 6.07
N TRP A 20 2.99 -14.12 5.33
CA TRP A 20 1.94 -13.29 5.93
C TRP A 20 1.07 -14.09 6.91
N ASN A 21 0.64 -15.30 6.55
CA ASN A 21 -0.22 -16.14 7.39
C ASN A 21 0.46 -16.60 8.70
N THR A 22 1.77 -16.76 8.68
CA THR A 22 2.56 -17.18 9.87
C THR A 22 3.11 -16.01 10.67
N GLY A 23 2.91 -14.77 10.21
CA GLY A 23 3.49 -13.58 10.81
C GLY A 23 5.02 -13.48 10.66
N ASP A 24 5.64 -14.29 9.79
CA ASP A 24 7.06 -14.17 9.44
C ASP A 24 7.27 -12.98 8.49
N THR A 25 7.03 -11.77 8.99
CA THR A 25 7.07 -10.52 8.24
C THR A 25 8.07 -9.50 8.81
N PRO A 26 9.36 -9.84 9.00
CA PRO A 26 10.36 -8.94 9.60
C PRO A 26 10.63 -7.63 8.82
N TRP A 27 10.13 -7.52 7.59
CA TRP A 27 10.18 -6.27 6.81
C TRP A 27 8.98 -5.35 7.06
N HIS A 28 7.90 -5.88 7.62
CA HIS A 28 6.70 -5.11 7.92
C HIS A 28 6.92 -4.30 9.19
N LEU A 29 6.50 -3.04 9.14
CA LEU A 29 6.56 -2.10 10.26
C LEU A 29 5.13 -1.65 10.53
N GLU A 30 4.73 -1.58 11.80
CA GLU A 30 3.42 -1.05 12.19
C GLU A 30 3.25 0.42 11.78
N GLY A 31 4.35 1.16 11.64
CA GLY A 31 4.36 2.57 11.28
C GLY A 31 5.19 2.90 10.05
N VAL A 32 5.27 4.20 9.75
CA VAL A 32 6.08 4.70 8.64
C VAL A 32 7.57 4.47 8.90
N TYR A 33 8.30 4.07 7.86
CA TYR A 33 9.75 3.90 7.96
C TYR A 33 10.42 5.21 8.43
N PRO A 34 11.27 5.23 9.47
CA PRO A 34 11.74 6.49 10.08
C PRO A 34 12.48 7.43 9.13
N LEU A 35 13.24 6.91 8.17
CA LEU A 35 13.91 7.75 7.17
C LEU A 35 12.94 8.30 6.13
N LEU A 36 11.84 7.60 5.86
CA LEU A 36 10.80 8.12 4.98
C LEU A 36 10.11 9.29 5.68
N GLU A 37 9.72 9.13 6.94
CA GLU A 37 9.12 10.17 7.77
C GLU A 37 10.03 11.40 7.92
N LYS A 38 11.32 11.20 8.14
CA LYS A 38 12.29 12.29 8.31
C LYS A 38 12.51 13.12 7.03
N ASN A 39 12.36 12.53 5.84
CA ASN A 39 12.74 13.18 4.57
C ASN A 39 11.53 13.47 3.66
N GLN A 40 10.32 13.50 4.20
CA GLN A 40 9.11 13.68 3.39
C GLN A 40 9.07 15.03 2.68
N ASP A 41 9.56 16.08 3.31
CA ASP A 41 9.68 17.43 2.74
C ASP A 41 10.55 17.43 1.48
N VAL A 42 11.68 16.70 1.51
CA VAL A 42 12.59 16.53 0.38
C VAL A 42 11.96 15.69 -0.72
N ILE A 43 11.32 14.56 -0.35
CA ILE A 43 10.71 13.62 -1.29
C ILE A 43 9.55 14.26 -2.05
N LEU A 44 8.71 15.00 -1.34
CA LEU A 44 7.55 15.68 -1.92
C LEU A 44 7.92 17.02 -2.56
N ALA A 45 9.08 17.59 -2.21
CA ALA A 45 9.61 18.85 -2.75
C ALA A 45 8.58 20.00 -2.72
N GLY A 46 7.78 20.06 -1.65
CA GLY A 46 6.72 21.05 -1.48
C GLY A 46 5.50 20.88 -2.39
N LYS A 47 5.42 19.82 -3.20
CA LYS A 47 4.27 19.55 -4.06
C LYS A 47 3.02 19.32 -3.22
N GLN A 48 1.94 19.94 -3.65
CA GLN A 48 0.60 19.65 -3.16
C GLN A 48 -0.05 18.68 -4.14
N ASP A 49 -0.88 17.74 -3.67
CA ASP A 49 -1.65 16.83 -4.54
C ASP A 49 -0.79 16.01 -5.54
N ALA A 50 0.37 15.56 -5.06
CA ALA A 50 1.26 14.67 -5.81
C ALA A 50 0.61 13.29 -5.99
N GLN A 51 0.95 12.61 -7.10
CA GLN A 51 0.65 11.19 -7.25
C GLN A 51 1.88 10.37 -6.84
N VAL A 52 1.72 9.54 -5.82
CA VAL A 52 2.82 8.78 -5.22
C VAL A 52 2.53 7.29 -5.29
N TYR A 53 3.55 6.51 -5.64
CA TYR A 53 3.48 5.06 -5.67
C TYR A 53 3.98 4.42 -4.37
N LEU A 54 3.41 4.85 -3.23
CA LEU A 54 3.71 4.31 -1.90
C LEU A 54 2.51 4.62 -0.98
N PRO A 55 1.83 3.62 -0.37
CA PRO A 55 0.66 3.79 0.50
C PRO A 55 0.81 4.84 1.61
N MET A 56 2.05 5.14 2.02
CA MET A 56 2.45 5.84 3.23
C MET A 56 2.22 7.38 3.25
N PHE A 57 1.61 7.97 2.22
CA PHE A 57 1.44 9.43 2.06
C PHE A 57 -0.03 9.87 1.97
N TYR A 58 -0.95 9.00 2.37
CA TYR A 58 -2.39 9.20 2.17
C TYR A 58 -3.06 10.17 3.14
N ASP A 59 -2.35 10.66 4.15
CA ASP A 59 -2.87 11.58 5.16
C ASP A 59 -2.39 13.02 4.92
N LYS A 60 -1.87 13.31 3.72
CA LYS A 60 -1.10 14.54 3.43
C LYS A 60 -1.61 15.37 2.26
N GLY A 61 -2.80 15.11 1.76
CA GLY A 61 -3.30 15.77 0.56
C GLY A 61 -2.74 15.16 -0.73
N HIS A 62 -2.37 13.86 -0.76
CA HIS A 62 -1.73 13.24 -1.93
C HIS A 62 -2.53 12.05 -2.46
N ARG A 63 -2.46 11.85 -3.78
CA ARG A 63 -3.03 10.67 -4.42
C ARG A 63 -2.04 9.53 -4.32
N VAL A 64 -2.48 8.41 -3.79
CA VAL A 64 -1.60 7.28 -3.54
C VAL A 64 -2.02 6.08 -4.36
N VAL A 65 -1.05 5.44 -5.00
CA VAL A 65 -1.23 4.16 -5.70
C VAL A 65 -0.34 3.11 -5.03
N GLY A 66 -0.93 2.02 -4.57
CA GLY A 66 -0.21 0.86 -4.04
C GLY A 66 -0.40 -0.38 -4.90
N VAL A 67 0.55 -1.30 -4.82
CA VAL A 67 0.44 -2.64 -5.40
C VAL A 67 0.83 -3.69 -4.37
N GLU A 68 -0.07 -4.63 -4.16
CA GLU A 68 0.14 -5.75 -3.24
C GLU A 68 -0.33 -7.05 -3.90
N TYR A 69 0.43 -8.12 -3.66
CA TYR A 69 0.19 -9.43 -4.26
C TYR A 69 -0.83 -10.24 -3.45
N ILE A 70 -0.78 -10.11 -2.12
CA ILE A 70 -1.66 -10.83 -1.18
C ILE A 70 -2.90 -9.98 -0.87
N GLU A 71 -4.07 -10.43 -1.33
CA GLU A 71 -5.33 -9.68 -1.23
C GLU A 71 -5.67 -9.28 0.21
N GLU A 72 -5.51 -10.20 1.17
CA GLU A 72 -5.83 -9.95 2.57
C GLU A 72 -4.97 -8.82 3.17
N VAL A 73 -3.71 -8.70 2.73
CA VAL A 73 -2.79 -7.64 3.14
C VAL A 73 -3.21 -6.31 2.51
N ALA A 74 -3.56 -6.31 1.22
CA ALA A 74 -4.04 -5.14 0.53
C ALA A 74 -5.32 -4.58 1.16
N ARG A 75 -6.26 -5.47 1.50
CA ARG A 75 -7.51 -5.15 2.21
C ARG A 75 -7.25 -4.70 3.64
N GLY A 76 -6.36 -5.40 4.34
CA GLY A 76 -5.95 -5.11 5.72
C GLY A 76 -5.51 -3.67 5.88
N PHE A 77 -4.71 -3.14 4.94
CA PHE A 77 -4.31 -1.74 4.95
C PHE A 77 -5.48 -0.75 5.13
N PHE A 78 -6.59 -0.94 4.42
CA PHE A 78 -7.72 -0.03 4.54
C PHE A 78 -8.45 -0.21 5.87
N VAL A 79 -8.62 -1.46 6.32
CA VAL A 79 -9.28 -1.78 7.59
C VAL A 79 -8.47 -1.22 8.76
N ASP A 80 -7.17 -1.44 8.79
CA ASP A 80 -6.27 -1.03 9.87
C ASP A 80 -6.19 0.49 10.00
N ASN A 81 -6.34 1.21 8.90
CA ASN A 81 -6.31 2.68 8.86
C ASN A 81 -7.70 3.32 8.90
N ASN A 82 -8.77 2.55 9.15
CA ASN A 82 -10.16 3.01 9.14
C ASN A 82 -10.54 3.78 7.85
N LEU A 83 -10.00 3.36 6.72
CA LEU A 83 -10.28 3.94 5.42
C LEU A 83 -11.47 3.22 4.78
N PRO A 84 -12.62 3.88 4.57
CA PRO A 84 -13.72 3.28 3.82
C PRO A 84 -13.32 3.14 2.35
N PHE A 85 -13.59 1.98 1.74
CA PHE A 85 -13.17 1.64 0.38
C PHE A 85 -14.21 0.82 -0.39
N ASP A 86 -14.20 0.98 -1.71
CA ASP A 86 -14.91 0.13 -2.66
C ASP A 86 -13.98 -0.94 -3.26
N GLU A 87 -14.59 -2.06 -3.62
CA GLU A 87 -13.97 -3.13 -4.40
C GLU A 87 -14.42 -3.07 -5.85
N ALA A 88 -13.46 -3.16 -6.77
CA ALA A 88 -13.73 -3.30 -8.20
C ALA A 88 -12.75 -4.28 -8.85
N GLU A 89 -12.98 -4.57 -10.12
CA GLU A 89 -12.08 -5.37 -10.94
C GLU A 89 -11.36 -4.46 -11.96
N CYS A 90 -10.04 -4.55 -12.04
CA CYS A 90 -9.26 -3.89 -13.07
C CYS A 90 -9.49 -4.63 -14.40
N PRO A 91 -10.12 -3.99 -15.41
CA PRO A 91 -10.46 -4.66 -16.66
C PRO A 91 -9.22 -5.10 -17.47
N LEU A 92 -8.08 -4.42 -17.29
CA LEU A 92 -6.85 -4.71 -18.01
C LEU A 92 -6.05 -5.86 -17.38
N LEU A 93 -5.93 -5.87 -16.06
CA LEU A 93 -5.12 -6.83 -15.32
C LEU A 93 -5.92 -8.03 -14.80
N LYS A 94 -7.26 -7.96 -14.85
CA LYS A 94 -8.17 -8.96 -14.30
C LYS A 94 -7.87 -9.26 -12.82
N CYS A 95 -7.57 -8.19 -12.08
CA CYS A 95 -7.24 -8.21 -10.66
C CYS A 95 -8.22 -7.37 -9.86
N LYS A 96 -8.25 -7.54 -8.55
CA LYS A 96 -9.06 -6.70 -7.66
C LYS A 96 -8.39 -5.35 -7.40
N THR A 97 -9.19 -4.30 -7.33
CA THR A 97 -8.75 -2.96 -6.93
C THR A 97 -9.54 -2.54 -5.70
N PHE A 98 -8.83 -1.98 -4.72
CA PHE A 98 -9.40 -1.37 -3.53
C PHE A 98 -9.18 0.13 -3.60
N GLN A 99 -10.26 0.91 -3.50
CA GLN A 99 -10.20 2.36 -3.68
C GLN A 99 -10.94 3.07 -2.54
N SER A 100 -10.25 3.96 -1.83
CA SER A 100 -10.88 4.82 -0.83
C SER A 100 -11.70 5.94 -1.47
N TYR A 101 -12.70 6.43 -0.75
CA TYR A 101 -13.51 7.56 -1.22
C TYR A 101 -12.81 8.89 -1.02
N ARG A 102 -12.99 9.80 -1.99
CA ARG A 102 -12.75 11.22 -1.79
C ARG A 102 -13.91 11.81 -1.00
N SER A 103 -13.71 12.16 0.27
CA SER A 103 -14.74 12.91 1.01
C SER A 103 -14.75 14.35 0.50
N TYR A 104 -15.77 14.72 -0.28
CA TYR A 104 -15.99 16.10 -0.75
C TYR A 104 -16.55 17.03 0.35
N TYR A 105 -16.98 16.47 1.49
CA TYR A 105 -17.72 17.18 2.54
C TYR A 105 -17.02 17.21 3.91
N ASP A 106 -15.81 16.68 4.03
CA ASP A 106 -15.08 16.81 5.29
C ASP A 106 -14.49 18.23 5.40
N VAL A 107 -15.01 19.02 6.35
CA VAL A 107 -14.64 20.42 6.60
C VAL A 107 -13.40 20.51 7.50
N THR A 108 -12.59 19.45 7.55
CA THR A 108 -11.26 19.49 8.12
C THR A 108 -10.33 20.28 7.17
N PRO A 109 -9.49 21.19 7.69
CA PRO A 109 -8.72 22.10 6.86
C PRO A 109 -7.68 21.32 6.04
N LYS A 110 -7.99 21.10 4.75
CA LYS A 110 -7.15 20.51 3.69
C LYS A 110 -6.77 19.02 3.87
N GLY A 111 -7.33 18.17 2.98
CA GLY A 111 -6.73 16.89 2.59
C GLY A 111 -7.48 15.66 3.11
N ALA A 112 -8.54 15.26 2.41
CA ALA A 112 -9.05 13.89 2.48
C ALA A 112 -8.81 13.25 1.10
N ASP A 113 -7.99 12.20 1.08
CA ASP A 113 -7.13 11.80 -0.03
C ASP A 113 -7.66 10.60 -0.84
N ASP A 114 -7.33 10.58 -2.12
CA ASP A 114 -7.60 9.44 -3.02
C ASP A 114 -6.52 8.36 -2.85
N VAL A 115 -6.80 7.30 -2.09
CA VAL A 115 -5.93 6.12 -1.98
C VAL A 115 -6.47 5.01 -2.86
N ASN A 116 -5.65 4.56 -3.78
CA ASN A 116 -5.92 3.40 -4.62
C ASN A 116 -4.87 2.34 -4.33
N ILE A 117 -5.24 1.17 -3.84
CA ILE A 117 -4.32 0.04 -3.81
C ILE A 117 -4.86 -0.99 -4.78
N THR A 118 -4.14 -1.14 -5.89
CA THR A 118 -4.43 -2.14 -6.91
C THR A 118 -3.76 -3.43 -6.49
N ARG A 119 -4.47 -4.55 -6.43
CA ARG A 119 -3.79 -5.84 -6.31
C ARG A 119 -2.99 -6.08 -7.59
N ALA A 120 -1.68 -6.34 -7.51
CA ALA A 120 -1.03 -6.98 -8.66
C ALA A 120 -1.33 -8.47 -8.60
N VAL A 121 -1.72 -9.01 -9.75
CA VAL A 121 -1.72 -10.45 -10.00
C VAL A 121 -0.48 -10.74 -10.82
#